data_AF-A0A524FWC5-F1
#
_entry.id   AF-A0A524FWC5-F1
#
_cell.length_a   1.000
_cell.length_b   1.000
_cell.length_c   1.000
_cell.angle_alpha   90.00
_cell.angle_beta   90.00
_cell.angle_gamma   90.00
#
_symmetry.space_group_name_H-M   'P 1'
#
loop_
_entity.id
_entity.type
_entity.pdbx_description
1 polymer ?
#
loop_
_entity_poly.entity_id
_entity_poly.type
_entity_poly.pdbx_seq_one_letter_code
_entity_poly.pdbx_strand_id
1 'polypeptide(L)'
;MALTDLTELEILQGSLGLMWVIIASLIGLKIIYKSITLKRMELVFVGVAYLLVVSAWWGVAFQFVSYGLLDIKLDEFTYLFIANAFIPIALICWGYAICEIMNPGLKKNLFIFISLFSIIWEFYIIYFLFTDIAMVARLESTFDSNHSTYNLIFIVTAILIFVITGIIFSLKSMKLEDKELQWKGKFLLIAWISFLVGAFMDSALTLNPITLILVRIILISGAIEYYLGFFLPKPLANRLVK
;
A
#
# COMPACT_ATOMS: atom_id res chain seq x y z
N MET A 1 2.79 -12.73 28.83
CA MET A 1 2.29 -11.60 29.64
C MET A 1 2.23 -10.30 28.83
N ALA A 2 2.94 -10.17 27.71
CA ALA A 2 2.86 -8.99 26.82
C ALA A 2 1.43 -8.54 26.40
N LEU A 3 0.58 -9.45 25.92
CA LEU A 3 -0.76 -9.08 25.41
C LEU A 3 -1.71 -8.56 26.50
N THR A 4 -1.49 -8.91 27.76
CA THR A 4 -2.32 -8.41 28.87
C THR A 4 -2.00 -6.96 29.24
N ASP A 5 -0.87 -6.44 28.74
CA ASP A 5 -0.44 -5.05 28.99
C ASP A 5 -0.99 -4.08 27.93
N LEU A 6 -1.62 -4.61 26.87
CA LEU A 6 -2.23 -3.82 25.81
C LEU A 6 -3.66 -3.44 26.16
N THR A 7 -4.03 -2.22 25.78
CA THR A 7 -5.43 -1.80 25.79
C THR A 7 -6.26 -2.54 24.73
N GLU A 8 -7.58 -2.58 24.89
CA GLU A 8 -8.47 -3.18 23.89
C GLU A 8 -8.32 -2.54 22.50
N LEU A 9 -8.10 -1.22 22.46
CA LEU A 9 -7.86 -0.48 21.23
C LEU A 9 -6.54 -0.91 20.56
N GLU A 10 -5.48 -1.09 21.34
CA GLU A 10 -4.18 -1.54 20.84
C GLU A 10 -4.22 -2.98 20.31
N ILE A 11 -4.94 -3.88 20.99
CA ILE A 11 -5.19 -5.24 20.50
C ILE A 11 -5.95 -5.19 19.17
N LEU A 12 -6.98 -4.34 19.07
CA LEU A 12 -7.76 -4.16 17.85
C LEU A 12 -6.91 -3.58 16.71
N GLN A 13 -6.07 -2.57 16.98
CA GLN A 13 -5.19 -1.94 16.01
C GLN A 13 -4.13 -2.91 15.48
N GLY A 14 -3.46 -3.62 16.38
CA GLY A 14 -2.45 -4.62 16.02
C GLY A 14 -3.04 -5.79 15.24
N SER A 15 -4.16 -6.35 15.69
CA SER A 15 -4.80 -7.50 15.03
C SER A 15 -5.39 -7.15 13.66
N LEU A 16 -6.12 -6.05 13.53
CA LEU A 16 -6.67 -5.61 12.23
C LEU A 16 -5.56 -5.13 11.29
N GLY A 17 -4.52 -4.48 11.81
CA GLY A 17 -3.33 -4.09 11.05
C GLY A 17 -2.60 -5.30 10.49
N LEU A 18 -2.36 -6.32 11.32
CA LEU A 18 -1.74 -7.58 10.89
C LEU A 18 -2.60 -8.30 9.83
N MET A 19 -3.91 -8.40 10.04
CA MET A 19 -4.83 -9.01 9.08
C MET A 19 -4.80 -8.29 7.73
N TRP A 20 -4.83 -6.95 7.74
CA TRP A 20 -4.70 -6.13 6.54
C TRP A 20 -3.40 -6.42 5.79
N VAL A 21 -2.26 -6.37 6.49
CA VAL A 21 -0.93 -6.61 5.91
C VAL A 21 -0.84 -8.02 5.32
N ILE A 22 -1.35 -9.05 6.00
CA ILE A 22 -1.34 -10.43 5.49
C ILE A 22 -2.16 -10.53 4.20
N ILE A 23 -3.40 -10.04 4.19
CA ILE A 23 -4.29 -10.12 3.03
C ILE A 23 -3.65 -9.43 1.82
N ALA A 24 -3.20 -8.17 2.00
CA ALA A 24 -2.62 -7.40 0.92
C ALA A 24 -1.30 -8.01 0.43
N SER A 25 -0.46 -8.53 1.34
CA SER A 25 0.79 -9.19 0.96
C SER A 25 0.55 -10.47 0.16
N LEU A 26 -0.43 -11.30 0.55
CA LEU A 26 -0.80 -12.51 -0.19
C LEU A 26 -1.28 -12.18 -1.61
N ILE A 27 -2.02 -11.08 -1.78
CA ILE A 27 -2.47 -10.61 -3.10
C ILE A 27 -1.28 -10.15 -3.93
N GLY A 28 -0.37 -9.33 -3.38
CA GLY A 28 0.86 -8.89 -4.05
C GLY A 28 1.72 -10.07 -4.50
N LEU A 29 1.97 -11.03 -3.61
CA LEU A 29 2.71 -12.26 -3.91
C LEU A 29 2.03 -13.09 -5.00
N LYS A 30 0.69 -13.18 -4.99
CA LYS A 30 -0.06 -13.89 -6.04
C LYS A 30 0.08 -13.19 -7.40
N ILE A 31 0.06 -11.85 -7.44
CA ILE A 31 0.32 -11.05 -8.65
C ILE A 31 1.73 -11.34 -9.16
N ILE A 32 2.75 -11.30 -8.31
CA ILE A 32 4.14 -11.62 -8.67
C ILE A 32 4.21 -13.03 -9.27
N TYR A 33 3.71 -14.04 -8.55
CA TYR A 33 3.75 -15.43 -8.98
C TYR A 33 3.08 -15.62 -10.34
N LYS A 34 1.85 -15.12 -10.52
CA LYS A 34 1.14 -15.26 -11.80
C LYS A 34 1.88 -14.52 -12.93
N SER A 35 2.38 -13.33 -12.67
CA SER A 35 3.08 -12.52 -13.66
C SER A 35 4.35 -13.19 -14.16
N ILE A 36 5.11 -13.84 -13.27
CA ILE A 36 6.26 -14.67 -13.62
C ILE A 36 5.84 -15.83 -14.52
N THR A 37 4.76 -16.56 -14.16
CA THR A 37 4.27 -17.69 -14.99
C THR A 37 3.80 -17.23 -16.38
N LEU A 38 3.31 -16.00 -16.50
CA LEU A 38 2.88 -15.40 -17.76
C LEU A 38 4.02 -14.71 -18.53
N LYS A 39 5.24 -14.64 -17.96
CA LYS A 39 6.39 -13.91 -18.51
C LYS A 39 6.10 -12.43 -18.78
N ARG A 40 5.28 -11.80 -17.93
CA ARG A 40 4.89 -10.38 -18.02
C ARG A 40 5.60 -9.59 -16.92
N MET A 41 6.82 -9.13 -17.19
CA MET A 41 7.67 -8.48 -16.18
C MET A 41 7.07 -7.17 -15.65
N GLU A 42 6.37 -6.42 -16.48
CA GLU A 42 5.65 -5.22 -16.06
C GLU A 42 4.62 -5.52 -14.96
N LEU A 43 3.96 -6.68 -15.01
CA LEU A 43 3.01 -7.10 -13.97
C LEU A 43 3.72 -7.65 -12.71
N VAL A 44 4.96 -8.14 -12.84
CA VAL A 44 5.80 -8.45 -11.67
C VAL A 44 6.05 -7.18 -10.87
N PHE A 45 6.44 -6.09 -11.55
CA PHE A 45 6.65 -4.80 -10.91
C PHE A 45 5.38 -4.22 -10.30
N VAL A 46 4.19 -4.46 -10.88
CA VAL A 46 2.92 -4.13 -10.22
C VAL A 46 2.76 -4.87 -8.90
N GLY A 47 2.99 -6.19 -8.89
CA GLY A 47 2.85 -6.99 -7.67
C GLY A 47 3.87 -6.62 -6.59
N VAL A 48 5.11 -6.31 -6.97
CA VAL A 48 6.15 -5.81 -6.06
C VAL A 48 5.76 -4.43 -5.53
N ALA A 49 5.34 -3.51 -6.39
CA ALA A 49 4.87 -2.19 -5.96
C ALA A 49 3.73 -2.29 -4.95
N TYR A 50 2.72 -3.13 -5.24
CA TYR A 50 1.61 -3.34 -4.32
C TYR A 50 2.07 -3.90 -2.97
N LEU A 51 2.94 -4.92 -2.97
CA LEU A 51 3.51 -5.50 -1.76
C LEU A 51 4.31 -4.47 -0.92
N LEU A 52 5.10 -3.62 -1.58
CA LEU A 52 5.94 -2.64 -0.90
C LEU A 52 5.17 -1.38 -0.49
N VAL A 53 4.09 -1.00 -1.17
CA VAL A 53 3.20 0.08 -0.68
C VAL A 53 2.52 -0.31 0.63
N VAL A 54 2.21 -1.59 0.82
CA VAL A 54 1.66 -2.12 2.08
C VAL A 54 2.64 -1.95 3.25
N SER A 55 3.93 -1.68 2.98
CA SER A 55 4.92 -1.42 4.03
C SER A 55 4.56 -0.27 4.96
N ALA A 56 3.73 0.69 4.52
CA ALA A 56 3.18 1.74 5.39
C ALA A 56 2.52 1.20 6.67
N TRP A 57 2.01 -0.04 6.64
CA TRP A 57 1.40 -0.72 7.81
C TRP A 57 2.27 -1.83 8.41
N TRP A 58 3.47 -2.07 7.88
CA TRP A 58 4.35 -3.11 8.40
C TRP A 58 4.80 -2.81 9.83
N GLY A 59 5.07 -1.55 10.18
CA GLY A 59 5.42 -1.17 11.57
C GLY A 59 4.43 -1.73 12.59
N VAL A 60 3.12 -1.50 12.37
CA VAL A 60 2.03 -2.03 13.21
C VAL A 60 2.03 -3.55 13.27
N ALA A 61 2.12 -4.21 12.10
CA ALA A 61 2.04 -5.67 12.02
C ALA A 61 3.25 -6.36 12.69
N PHE A 62 4.47 -5.90 12.40
CA PHE A 62 5.69 -6.44 13.01
C PHE A 62 5.75 -6.15 14.50
N GLN A 63 5.35 -4.95 14.93
CA GLN A 63 5.23 -4.62 16.35
C GLN A 63 4.26 -5.55 17.07
N PHE A 64 3.09 -5.83 16.47
CA PHE A 64 2.08 -6.67 17.12
C PHE A 64 2.55 -8.12 17.26
N VAL A 65 3.23 -8.65 16.23
CA VAL A 65 3.80 -10.00 16.25
C VAL A 65 4.97 -10.08 17.24
N SER A 66 5.92 -9.14 17.18
CA SER A 66 7.11 -9.13 18.05
C SER A 66 6.72 -8.94 19.52
N TYR A 67 5.84 -7.98 19.81
CA TYR A 67 5.37 -7.74 21.17
C TYR A 67 4.51 -8.92 21.67
N GLY A 68 3.53 -9.36 20.88
CA GLY A 68 2.58 -10.39 21.30
C GLY A 68 3.19 -11.78 21.47
N LEU A 69 4.16 -12.16 20.63
CA LEU A 69 4.77 -13.50 20.66
C LEU A 69 6.11 -13.57 21.39
N LEU A 70 6.90 -12.49 21.32
CA LEU A 70 8.28 -12.49 21.81
C LEU A 70 8.49 -11.57 23.02
N ASP A 71 7.49 -10.77 23.39
CA ASP A 71 7.62 -9.73 24.43
C ASP A 71 8.70 -8.69 24.08
N ILE A 72 8.89 -8.44 22.78
CA ILE A 72 9.87 -7.48 22.25
C ILE A 72 9.13 -6.28 21.67
N LYS A 73 9.30 -5.12 22.28
CA LYS A 73 8.85 -3.84 21.72
C LYS A 73 9.90 -3.37 20.69
N LEU A 74 9.51 -3.12 19.44
CA LEU A 74 10.41 -2.47 18.48
C LEU A 74 10.72 -1.07 18.97
N ASP A 75 11.98 -0.69 18.84
CA ASP A 75 12.39 0.69 19.04
C ASP A 75 11.85 1.57 17.90
N GLU A 76 11.79 2.87 18.16
CA GLU A 76 11.19 3.84 17.25
C GLU A 76 11.86 3.87 15.88
N PHE A 77 13.20 3.73 15.84
CA PHE A 77 13.94 3.65 14.58
C PHE A 77 13.51 2.43 13.77
N THR A 78 13.49 1.24 14.37
CA THR A 78 13.11 -0.01 13.68
C THR A 78 11.67 0.04 13.19
N TYR A 79 10.73 0.50 14.02
CA TYR A 79 9.33 0.64 13.65
C TYR A 79 9.16 1.54 12.42
N LEU A 80 9.75 2.75 12.46
CA LEU A 80 9.59 3.76 11.42
C LEU A 80 10.36 3.41 10.14
N PHE A 81 11.53 2.78 10.26
CA PHE A 81 12.28 2.30 9.12
C PHE A 81 11.46 1.28 8.31
N ILE A 82 10.93 0.26 8.98
CA ILE A 82 10.11 -0.79 8.35
C ILE A 82 8.84 -0.19 7.72
N ALA A 83 8.25 0.82 8.36
CA ALA A 83 7.04 1.47 7.87
C ALA A 83 7.25 2.37 6.63
N ASN A 84 8.45 2.92 6.42
CA ASN A 84 8.65 3.97 5.40
C ASN A 84 9.68 3.60 4.31
N ALA A 85 10.71 2.81 4.63
CA ALA A 85 11.87 2.61 3.75
C ALA A 85 11.53 2.00 2.38
N PHE A 86 10.46 1.19 2.31
CA PHE A 86 10.12 0.46 1.09
C PHE A 86 9.15 1.20 0.16
N ILE A 87 8.52 2.30 0.62
CA ILE A 87 7.57 3.07 -0.20
C ILE A 87 8.24 3.71 -1.43
N PRO A 88 9.43 4.32 -1.33
CA PRO A 88 10.15 4.82 -2.51
C PRO A 88 10.42 3.74 -3.57
N ILE A 89 10.85 2.56 -3.13
CA ILE A 89 11.09 1.40 -4.01
C ILE A 89 9.77 0.97 -4.67
N ALA A 90 8.69 0.95 -3.90
CA ALA A 90 7.35 0.64 -4.40
C ALA A 90 6.93 1.60 -5.53
N LEU A 91 7.16 2.91 -5.37
CA LEU A 91 6.85 3.92 -6.37
C LEU A 91 7.70 3.78 -7.63
N ILE A 92 8.99 3.44 -7.51
CA ILE A 92 9.84 3.19 -8.68
C ILE A 92 9.34 1.96 -9.45
N CYS A 93 9.05 0.86 -8.75
CA CYS A 93 8.46 -0.33 -9.37
C CYS A 93 7.13 0.00 -10.07
N TRP A 94 6.26 0.76 -9.40
CA TRP A 94 5.00 1.19 -9.96
C TRP A 94 5.17 2.08 -11.20
N GLY A 95 6.06 3.07 -11.11
CA GLY A 95 6.38 3.98 -12.20
C GLY A 95 6.90 3.22 -13.42
N TYR A 96 7.78 2.23 -13.23
CA TYR A 96 8.25 1.35 -14.30
C TYR A 96 7.08 0.58 -14.93
N ALA A 97 6.28 -0.10 -14.10
CA ALA A 97 5.15 -0.90 -14.57
C ALA A 97 4.15 -0.06 -15.38
N ILE A 98 3.74 1.09 -14.85
CA ILE A 98 2.81 2.00 -15.49
C ILE A 98 3.38 2.53 -16.80
N CYS A 99 4.65 2.94 -16.82
CA CYS A 99 5.27 3.41 -18.05
C CYS A 99 5.27 2.30 -19.09
N GLU A 100 5.69 1.08 -18.76
CA GLU A 100 5.71 -0.03 -19.70
C GLU A 100 4.33 -0.37 -20.27
N ILE A 101 3.30 -0.37 -19.42
CA ILE A 101 1.91 -0.64 -19.83
C ILE A 101 1.31 0.52 -20.64
N MET A 102 1.59 1.78 -20.26
CA MET A 102 0.92 2.97 -20.77
C MET A 102 1.62 3.65 -21.95
N ASN A 103 1.81 2.93 -23.07
CA ASN A 103 2.22 3.44 -24.39
C ASN A 103 3.61 4.17 -24.45
N PRO A 104 4.52 3.87 -25.40
CA PRO A 104 5.94 4.32 -25.39
C PRO A 104 6.24 5.82 -25.30
N GLY A 105 5.35 6.71 -25.77
CA GLY A 105 5.69 8.13 -25.94
C GLY A 105 5.79 8.97 -24.66
N LEU A 106 5.07 8.62 -23.59
CA LEU A 106 5.04 9.39 -22.33
C LEU A 106 5.94 8.79 -21.22
N LYS A 107 6.60 7.66 -21.50
CA LYS A 107 7.25 6.78 -20.51
C LYS A 107 8.40 7.45 -19.75
N LYS A 108 9.30 8.14 -20.46
CA LYS A 108 10.59 8.53 -19.87
C LYS A 108 10.46 9.65 -18.83
N ASN A 109 9.67 10.68 -19.13
CA ASN A 109 9.57 11.85 -18.26
C ASN A 109 8.83 11.54 -16.96
N LEU A 110 7.73 10.77 -17.03
CA LEU A 110 6.99 10.35 -15.83
C LEU A 110 7.85 9.44 -14.95
N PHE A 111 8.54 8.46 -15.54
CA PHE A 111 9.41 7.57 -14.78
C PHE A 111 10.58 8.32 -14.12
N ILE A 112 11.23 9.25 -14.84
CA ILE A 112 12.30 10.08 -14.27
C ILE A 112 11.77 10.92 -13.10
N PHE A 113 10.60 11.55 -13.26
CA PHE A 113 9.98 12.33 -12.19
C PHE A 113 9.71 11.49 -10.94
N ILE A 114 9.06 10.33 -11.10
CA ILE A 114 8.76 9.41 -9.98
C ILE A 114 10.05 8.92 -9.32
N SER A 115 11.08 8.60 -10.12
CA SER A 115 12.35 8.10 -9.60
C SER A 115 13.11 9.19 -8.82
N LEU A 116 13.17 10.41 -9.34
CA LEU A 116 13.81 11.53 -8.63
C LEU A 116 13.07 11.86 -7.33
N PHE A 117 11.74 11.90 -7.36
CA PHE A 117 10.93 12.08 -6.15
C PHE A 117 11.21 10.98 -5.11
N SER A 118 11.26 9.72 -5.55
CA SER A 118 11.50 8.58 -4.66
C SER A 118 12.90 8.62 -4.05
N ILE A 119 13.93 8.96 -4.82
CA ILE A 119 15.31 9.10 -4.32
C ILE A 119 15.42 10.23 -3.29
N ILE A 120 14.79 11.38 -3.55
CA ILE A 120 14.76 12.51 -2.60
C ILE A 120 14.10 12.08 -1.30
N TRP A 121 12.98 11.37 -1.37
CA TRP A 121 12.26 10.90 -0.19
C TRP A 121 13.05 9.82 0.57
N GLU A 122 13.66 8.87 -0.13
CA GLU A 122 14.50 7.84 0.50
C GLU A 122 15.68 8.47 1.23
N PHE A 123 16.36 9.44 0.60
CA PHE A 123 17.43 10.20 1.25
C PHE A 123 16.91 10.95 2.49
N TYR A 124 15.75 11.60 2.40
CA TYR A 124 15.11 12.28 3.52
C TYR A 124 14.86 11.32 4.69
N ILE A 125 14.20 10.18 4.44
CA ILE A 125 13.87 9.19 5.48
C ILE A 125 15.14 8.64 6.11
N ILE A 126 16.10 8.17 5.31
CA ILE A 126 17.33 7.58 5.82
C ILE A 126 18.10 8.60 6.65
N TYR A 127 18.35 9.80 6.12
CA TYR A 127 19.09 10.84 6.83
C TYR A 127 18.43 11.17 8.18
N PHE A 128 17.13 11.48 8.18
CA PHE A 128 16.45 11.90 9.41
C PHE A 128 16.23 10.76 10.41
N LEU A 129 16.09 9.51 9.98
CA LEU A 129 16.08 8.38 10.92
C LEU A 129 17.38 8.27 11.73
N PHE A 130 18.53 8.67 11.16
CA PHE A 130 19.81 8.62 11.87
C PHE A 130 20.14 9.91 12.64
N THR A 131 19.61 11.07 12.24
CA THR A 131 19.98 12.36 12.85
C THR A 131 18.91 12.95 13.76
N ASP A 132 17.64 12.84 13.40
CA ASP A 132 16.50 13.39 14.16
C ASP A 132 15.20 12.68 13.75
N ILE A 133 14.88 11.58 14.45
CA ILE A 133 13.73 10.72 14.16
C ILE A 133 12.41 11.51 14.17
N ALA A 134 12.30 12.57 14.97
CA ALA A 134 11.11 13.40 15.07
C ALA A 134 10.77 14.12 13.75
N MET A 135 11.75 14.30 12.85
CA MET A 135 11.52 14.81 11.50
C MET A 135 10.87 13.78 10.59
N VAL A 136 10.82 12.50 10.96
CA VAL A 136 10.05 11.46 10.24
C VAL A 136 8.70 11.26 10.89
N ALA A 137 8.69 10.89 12.17
CA ALA A 137 7.48 10.68 12.98
C ALA A 137 7.84 10.54 14.46
N ARG A 138 6.83 10.50 15.32
CA ARG A 138 6.96 10.04 16.71
C ARG A 138 5.97 8.95 17.03
N LEU A 139 6.37 7.94 17.81
CA LEU A 139 5.41 6.97 18.34
C LEU A 139 4.58 7.60 19.46
N GLU A 140 3.26 7.69 19.26
CA GLU A 140 2.33 8.19 20.28
C GLU A 140 1.80 7.06 21.16
N SER A 141 1.72 5.84 20.61
CA SER A 141 1.32 4.64 21.34
C SER A 141 2.15 3.44 20.88
N THR A 142 1.82 2.24 21.36
CA THR A 142 2.50 1.01 20.94
C THR A 142 2.35 0.76 19.44
N PHE A 143 1.22 1.14 18.84
CA PHE A 143 0.90 0.84 17.44
C PHE A 143 0.64 2.06 16.58
N ASP A 144 0.73 3.27 17.12
CA ASP A 144 0.41 4.50 16.40
C ASP A 144 1.60 5.45 16.33
N SER A 145 1.77 6.09 15.18
CA SER A 145 2.84 7.03 14.91
C SER A 145 2.29 8.33 14.32
N ASN A 146 2.66 9.45 14.91
CA ASN A 146 2.33 10.77 14.38
C ASN A 146 3.45 11.25 13.46
N HIS A 147 3.17 11.28 12.16
CA HIS A 147 4.13 11.70 11.15
C HIS A 147 4.40 13.21 11.21
N SER A 148 5.66 13.60 10.99
CA SER A 148 5.99 15.01 10.86
C SER A 148 5.29 15.63 9.65
N THR A 149 5.08 16.94 9.67
CA THR A 149 4.46 17.66 8.52
C THR A 149 5.21 17.41 7.22
N TYR A 150 6.54 17.38 7.27
CA TYR A 150 7.37 17.15 6.09
C TYR A 150 7.20 15.72 5.55
N ASN A 151 7.21 14.71 6.43
CA ASN A 151 6.99 13.33 6.01
C ASN A 151 5.57 13.13 5.46
N LEU A 152 4.57 13.77 6.08
CA LEU A 152 3.18 13.73 5.62
C LEU A 152 3.03 14.28 4.19
N ILE A 153 3.74 15.35 3.83
CA ILE A 153 3.75 15.88 2.46
C ILE A 153 4.26 14.82 1.47
N PHE A 154 5.34 14.10 1.81
CA PHE A 154 5.85 13.01 0.97
C PHE A 154 4.85 11.86 0.86
N ILE A 155 4.27 11.41 1.96
CA ILE A 155 3.26 10.34 2.00
C ILE A 155 2.06 10.70 1.13
N VAL A 156 1.49 11.90 1.29
CA VAL A 156 0.33 12.35 0.50
C VAL A 156 0.69 12.43 -0.98
N THR A 157 1.86 12.98 -1.30
CA THR A 157 2.34 13.08 -2.70
C THR A 157 2.49 11.69 -3.33
N ALA A 158 3.03 10.73 -2.58
CA ALA A 158 3.17 9.35 -3.01
C ALA A 158 1.84 8.65 -3.27
N ILE A 159 0.88 8.81 -2.35
CA ILE A 159 -0.49 8.30 -2.51
C ILE A 159 -1.13 8.90 -3.76
N LEU A 160 -1.00 10.22 -3.98
CA LEU A 160 -1.53 10.88 -5.17
C LEU A 160 -0.89 10.35 -6.45
N ILE A 161 0.44 10.22 -6.51
CA ILE A 161 1.13 9.64 -7.68
C ILE A 161 0.60 8.23 -7.95
N PHE A 162 0.56 7.38 -6.94
CA PHE A 162 0.15 5.98 -7.04
C PHE A 162 -1.31 5.85 -7.50
N VAL A 163 -2.23 6.59 -6.87
CA VAL A 163 -3.67 6.55 -7.15
C VAL A 163 -4.01 7.19 -8.49
N ILE A 164 -3.47 8.38 -8.81
CA ILE A 164 -3.78 9.05 -10.08
C ILE A 164 -3.36 8.18 -11.25
N THR A 165 -2.14 7.64 -11.22
CA THR A 165 -1.65 6.76 -12.29
C THR A 165 -2.39 5.42 -12.32
N GLY A 166 -2.79 4.89 -11.16
CA GLY A 166 -3.67 3.73 -11.05
C GLY A 166 -5.04 3.94 -11.68
N ILE A 167 -5.68 5.08 -11.42
CA ILE A 167 -6.96 5.47 -12.03
C ILE A 167 -6.80 5.55 -13.55
N ILE A 168 -5.74 6.18 -14.06
CA ILE A 168 -5.49 6.26 -15.51
C ILE A 168 -5.33 4.86 -16.11
N PHE A 169 -4.61 3.95 -15.44
CA PHE A 169 -4.46 2.56 -15.87
C PHE A 169 -5.81 1.83 -15.91
N SER A 170 -6.63 1.99 -14.88
CA SER A 170 -7.99 1.41 -14.83
C SER A 170 -8.87 1.96 -15.95
N LEU A 171 -8.86 3.27 -16.17
CA LEU A 171 -9.62 3.94 -17.23
C LEU A 171 -9.20 3.46 -18.63
N LYS A 172 -7.91 3.23 -18.86
CA LYS A 172 -7.42 2.66 -20.13
C LYS A 172 -7.87 1.21 -20.29
N SER A 173 -7.81 0.40 -19.24
CA SER A 173 -8.25 -1.00 -19.27
C SER A 173 -9.75 -1.11 -19.60
N MET A 174 -10.57 -0.17 -19.12
CA MET A 174 -12.00 -0.08 -19.44
C MET A 174 -12.34 0.30 -20.88
N LYS A 175 -11.36 0.80 -21.66
CA LYS A 175 -11.55 1.18 -23.06
C LYS A 175 -11.13 0.09 -24.05
N LEU A 176 -10.60 -1.03 -23.57
CA LEU A 176 -10.22 -2.17 -24.43
C LEU A 176 -11.46 -2.88 -24.94
N GLU A 177 -11.36 -3.53 -26.11
CA GLU A 177 -12.49 -4.24 -26.74
C GLU A 177 -12.93 -5.49 -25.94
N ASP A 178 -11.99 -6.10 -25.22
CA ASP A 178 -12.25 -7.27 -24.38
C ASP A 178 -13.07 -6.91 -23.14
N LYS A 179 -14.33 -7.38 -23.08
CA LYS A 179 -15.26 -7.16 -21.95
C LYS A 179 -14.70 -7.64 -20.60
N GLU A 180 -13.91 -8.71 -20.55
CA GLU A 180 -13.29 -9.19 -19.30
C GLU A 180 -12.28 -8.18 -18.78
N LEU A 181 -11.44 -7.64 -19.68
CA LEU A 181 -10.49 -6.58 -19.34
C LEU A 181 -11.19 -5.29 -18.90
N GLN A 182 -12.36 -4.98 -19.47
CA GLN A 182 -13.15 -3.83 -19.02
C GLN A 182 -13.62 -4.00 -17.58
N TRP A 183 -14.14 -5.17 -17.21
CA TRP A 183 -14.56 -5.44 -15.84
C TRP A 183 -13.41 -5.44 -14.84
N LYS A 184 -12.25 -5.99 -15.24
CA LYS A 184 -11.01 -5.86 -14.46
C LYS A 184 -10.66 -4.39 -14.20
N GLY A 185 -10.72 -3.55 -15.23
CA GLY A 185 -10.52 -2.10 -15.10
C GLY A 185 -11.48 -1.44 -14.11
N LYS A 186 -12.76 -1.84 -14.08
CA LYS A 186 -13.76 -1.33 -13.12
C LYS A 186 -13.41 -1.71 -11.68
N PHE A 187 -13.06 -2.98 -11.43
CA PHE A 187 -12.64 -3.42 -10.10
C PHE A 187 -11.39 -2.68 -9.63
N LEU A 188 -10.40 -2.49 -10.51
CA LEU A 188 -9.21 -1.72 -10.18
C LEU A 188 -9.55 -0.25 -9.86
N LEU A 189 -10.46 0.38 -10.61
CA LEU A 189 -10.89 1.75 -10.31
C LEU A 189 -11.49 1.86 -8.90
N ILE A 190 -12.38 0.93 -8.54
CA ILE A 190 -12.97 0.88 -7.20
C ILE A 190 -11.87 0.66 -6.16
N ALA A 191 -10.94 -0.27 -6.39
CA ALA A 191 -9.82 -0.53 -5.49
C ALA A 191 -8.96 0.70 -5.23
N TRP A 192 -8.66 1.51 -6.26
CA TRP A 192 -7.89 2.75 -6.09
C TRP A 192 -8.63 3.80 -5.27
N ILE A 193 -9.93 3.92 -5.47
CA ILE A 193 -10.77 4.83 -4.69
C ILE A 193 -10.86 4.35 -3.23
N SER A 194 -11.11 3.06 -3.01
CA SER A 194 -11.12 2.44 -1.67
C SER A 194 -9.78 2.65 -0.96
N PHE A 195 -8.66 2.42 -1.66
CA PHE A 195 -7.32 2.65 -1.10
C PHE A 195 -7.08 4.12 -0.75
N LEU A 196 -7.42 5.06 -1.64
CA LEU A 196 -7.28 6.49 -1.37
C LEU A 196 -8.08 6.92 -0.14
N VAL A 197 -9.35 6.52 -0.07
CA VAL A 197 -10.24 6.86 1.04
C VAL A 197 -9.73 6.21 2.33
N GLY A 198 -9.40 4.93 2.30
CA GLY A 198 -8.89 4.20 3.45
C GLY A 198 -7.59 4.78 3.99
N ALA A 199 -6.60 5.01 3.12
CA ALA A 199 -5.30 5.58 3.51
C ALA A 199 -5.44 7.02 4.02
N PHE A 200 -6.28 7.84 3.37
CA PHE A 200 -6.55 9.19 3.83
C PHE A 200 -7.21 9.18 5.21
N MET A 201 -8.25 8.37 5.41
CA MET A 201 -8.92 8.24 6.71
C MET A 201 -7.98 7.72 7.80
N ASP A 202 -7.11 6.75 7.49
CA ASP A 202 -6.12 6.20 8.43
C ASP A 202 -5.12 7.28 8.88
N SER A 203 -4.69 8.15 7.96
CA SER A 203 -3.71 9.21 8.25
C SER A 203 -4.30 10.49 8.84
N ALA A 204 -5.56 10.80 8.56
CA ALA A 204 -6.18 12.09 8.88
C ALA A 204 -7.11 12.05 10.10
N LEU A 205 -7.62 10.86 10.47
CA LEU A 205 -8.55 10.72 11.59
C LEU A 205 -7.83 10.18 12.82
N THR A 206 -8.23 10.67 14.00
CA THR A 206 -7.90 9.97 15.25
C THR A 206 -8.63 8.63 15.28
N LEU A 207 -7.87 7.55 15.36
CA LEU A 207 -8.40 6.20 15.31
C LEU A 207 -8.96 5.79 16.68
N ASN A 208 -10.28 5.79 16.79
CA ASN A 208 -11.01 5.12 17.85
C ASN A 208 -11.49 3.76 17.34
N PRO A 209 -12.09 2.88 18.19
CA PRO A 209 -12.48 1.55 17.76
C PRO A 209 -13.38 1.53 16.53
N ILE A 210 -14.32 2.47 16.42
CA ILE A 210 -15.29 2.53 15.31
C ILE A 210 -14.58 3.00 14.03
N THR A 211 -13.84 4.11 14.09
CA THR A 211 -13.15 4.64 12.90
C THR A 211 -12.08 3.68 12.41
N LEU A 212 -11.35 3.03 13.31
CA LEU A 212 -10.36 1.99 12.98
C LEU A 212 -11.01 0.82 12.23
N ILE A 213 -12.13 0.28 12.74
CA ILE A 213 -12.85 -0.82 12.06
C ILE A 213 -13.30 -0.40 10.67
N LEU A 214 -13.87 0.80 10.54
CA LEU A 214 -14.32 1.33 9.24
C LEU A 214 -13.17 1.47 8.25
N VAL A 215 -12.05 2.06 8.67
CA VAL A 215 -10.84 2.20 7.83
C VAL A 215 -10.35 0.84 7.36
N ARG A 216 -10.28 -0.15 8.26
CA ARG A 216 -9.79 -1.49 7.93
C ARG A 216 -10.73 -2.24 7.00
N ILE A 217 -12.05 -2.09 7.15
CA ILE A 217 -13.04 -2.63 6.19
C ILE A 217 -12.82 -2.03 4.80
N ILE A 218 -12.66 -0.71 4.70
CA ILE A 218 -12.44 -0.03 3.41
C ILE A 218 -11.15 -0.51 2.75
N LEU A 219 -10.05 -0.59 3.50
CA LEU A 219 -8.76 -1.05 2.97
C LEU A 219 -8.85 -2.52 2.52
N ILE A 220 -9.41 -3.41 3.35
CA ILE A 220 -9.56 -4.83 3.03
C ILE A 220 -10.47 -5.03 1.81
N SER A 221 -11.58 -4.29 1.73
CA SER A 221 -12.43 -4.27 0.53
C SER A 221 -11.61 -3.87 -0.69
N GLY A 222 -10.83 -2.78 -0.56
CA GLY A 222 -9.85 -2.32 -1.55
C GLY A 222 -8.94 -3.42 -2.07
N ALA A 223 -8.36 -4.22 -1.18
CA ALA A 223 -7.52 -5.35 -1.57
C ALA A 223 -8.31 -6.45 -2.30
N ILE A 224 -9.54 -6.76 -1.88
CA ILE A 224 -10.40 -7.73 -2.58
C ILE A 224 -10.74 -7.22 -3.98
N GLU A 225 -11.08 -5.95 -4.14
CA GLU A 225 -11.32 -5.33 -5.45
C GLU A 225 -10.05 -5.35 -6.31
N TYR A 226 -8.88 -5.09 -5.72
CA TYR A 226 -7.59 -5.18 -6.40
C TYR A 226 -7.34 -6.60 -6.91
N TYR A 227 -7.61 -7.60 -6.07
CA TYR A 227 -7.53 -9.01 -6.44
C TYR A 227 -8.45 -9.34 -7.61
N LEU A 228 -9.72 -8.91 -7.58
CA LEU A 228 -10.66 -9.13 -8.69
C LEU A 228 -10.23 -8.40 -9.96
N GLY A 229 -9.60 -7.23 -9.81
CA GLY A 229 -8.99 -6.47 -10.89
C GLY A 229 -7.90 -7.21 -11.65
N PHE A 230 -7.07 -8.00 -10.97
CA PHE A 230 -6.04 -8.82 -11.63
C PHE A 230 -6.50 -10.24 -11.95
N PHE A 231 -7.39 -10.81 -11.13
CA PHE A 231 -7.75 -12.22 -11.13
C PHE A 231 -9.26 -12.45 -11.17
N LEU A 232 -9.97 -11.79 -12.08
CA LEU A 232 -11.40 -11.97 -12.25
C LEU A 232 -11.76 -13.47 -12.42
N PRO A 233 -12.44 -14.10 -11.45
CA PRO A 233 -12.74 -15.52 -11.53
C PRO A 233 -13.73 -15.81 -12.65
N LYS A 234 -13.54 -16.89 -13.41
CA LYS A 234 -14.45 -17.29 -14.51
C LYS A 234 -15.93 -17.30 -14.14
N PRO A 235 -16.36 -17.81 -12.95
CA PRO A 235 -17.78 -17.78 -12.58
C PRO A 235 -18.34 -16.36 -12.48
N LEU A 236 -17.54 -15.41 -11.99
CA LEU A 236 -17.93 -14.01 -11.89
C LEU A 236 -17.88 -13.33 -13.25
N ALA A 237 -16.83 -13.57 -14.04
CA ALA A 237 -16.72 -13.08 -15.42
C ALA A 237 -17.93 -13.51 -16.26
N ASN A 238 -18.31 -14.78 -16.22
CA ASN A 238 -19.46 -15.30 -16.98
C ASN A 238 -20.80 -14.67 -16.59
N ARG A 239 -20.94 -14.18 -15.34
CA ARG A 239 -22.14 -13.45 -14.90
C ARG A 239 -22.14 -11.99 -15.36
N LEU A 240 -20.97 -11.37 -15.43
CA LEU A 240 -20.78 -9.95 -15.73
C LEU A 240 -20.65 -9.63 -17.22
N VAL A 241 -20.07 -10.54 -18.01
CA VAL A 241 -19.66 -10.35 -19.42
C VAL A 241 -20.79 -10.68 -20.41
N LYS A 242 -21.98 -11.03 -19.91
CA LYS A 242 -23.16 -11.30 -20.75
C LYS A 242 -23.40 -10.21 -21.80
#